data_AF-A0A832PUA8-F1
#
_entry.id   AF-A0A832PUA8-F1
#
_cell.length_a   1.000
_cell.length_b   1.000
_cell.length_c   1.000
_cell.angle_alpha   90.00
_cell.angle_beta   90.00
_cell.angle_gamma   90.00
#
_symmetry.space_group_name_H-M   'P 1'
#
loop_
_entity.id
_entity.type
_entity.pdbx_description
1 polymer ?
#
loop_
_entity_poly.entity_id
_entity_poly.type
_entity_poly.pdbx_seq_one_letter_code
_entity_poly.pdbx_strand_id
1 'polypeptide(L)'
;MFRKILLALSIVTVFFAQELRANPLDTFGLTSANIAMGGGATGTADSYDAVWYNPAGLGQLDGFDFGLGTLIYRPFLKATTHYTDESDQRIEQTLPRAAVTRGFLDVGLASPIPLGKYDRSLFWGVNITFPIGSIYAIRERPATEAYFPFLEDRNRRIVLNAALAFRWNWLMIGAGLSMLPNVYGGVDVDFTKDAQANQATVDVKMNLAPVVGIMVEPIEGLTIGFNWRCANNTYISIPVTAILSQKIEPVRLKVTAYDYSTPHQIALGAGYKADKYRVSGDITYSFYSSFNLSTPEVTLFDAGGGDKVVQQILPPSAGFKNTFAVRFGGEYSPLKALAIRAGFGWVQSPVPAQTGVTNLLDGDRFTGSFGLGFDAAGVGGPPISIDFHLAYGWILENRDAKTAVNLDNPGYPYVSGKGGVLNSGLTFKVRF
;
A
#
# COMPACT_ATOMS: atom_id res chain seq x y z
N MET A 1 12.47 -12.45 34.27
CA MET A 1 11.16 -12.17 33.64
C MET A 1 11.31 -11.71 32.18
N PHE A 2 12.23 -10.77 31.90
CA PHE A 2 12.58 -10.27 30.55
C PHE A 2 12.88 -11.34 29.48
N ARG A 3 13.66 -12.39 29.81
CA ARG A 3 13.95 -13.50 28.88
C ARG A 3 12.71 -14.32 28.48
N LYS A 4 11.68 -14.41 29.33
CA LYS A 4 10.45 -15.19 29.03
C LYS A 4 9.48 -14.41 28.13
N ILE A 5 9.49 -13.08 28.20
CA ILE A 5 8.70 -12.19 27.31
C ILE A 5 9.31 -12.18 25.90
N LEU A 6 10.64 -12.11 25.80
CA LEU A 6 11.35 -12.25 24.52
C LEU A 6 11.14 -13.63 23.88
N LEU A 7 11.08 -14.70 24.69
CA LEU A 7 10.79 -16.05 24.20
C LEU A 7 9.34 -16.18 23.70
N ALA A 8 8.37 -15.57 24.39
CA ALA A 8 6.96 -15.56 23.95
C ALA A 8 6.76 -14.73 22.67
N LEU A 9 7.45 -13.59 22.55
CA LEU A 9 7.47 -12.77 21.33
C LEU A 9 8.10 -13.53 20.14
N SER A 10 9.21 -14.23 20.36
CA SER A 10 9.85 -15.03 19.30
C SER A 10 9.07 -16.29 18.92
N ILE A 11 8.29 -16.89 19.83
CA ILE A 11 7.40 -18.02 19.51
C ILE A 11 6.22 -17.57 18.64
N VAL A 12 5.70 -16.34 18.78
CA VAL A 12 4.66 -15.82 17.87
C VAL A 12 5.22 -15.51 16.48
N THR A 13 6.49 -15.10 16.37
CA THR A 13 7.14 -14.83 15.07
C THR A 13 7.55 -16.09 14.30
N VAL A 14 7.84 -17.20 14.98
CA VAL A 14 8.43 -18.41 14.35
C VAL A 14 7.39 -19.34 13.71
N PHE A 15 6.10 -19.25 14.05
CA PHE A 15 5.06 -20.13 13.46
C PHE A 15 4.51 -19.71 12.08
N PHE A 16 5.05 -18.67 11.43
CA PHE A 16 4.56 -18.16 10.14
C PHE A 16 5.62 -18.04 9.03
N ALA A 17 6.71 -18.82 9.10
CA ALA A 17 7.74 -18.82 8.06
C ALA A 17 7.34 -19.67 6.84
N GLN A 18 6.41 -19.18 6.00
CA GLN A 18 6.32 -19.55 4.58
C GLN A 18 5.95 -18.32 3.72
N GLU A 19 6.77 -18.10 2.68
CA GLU A 19 6.71 -17.07 1.62
C GLU A 19 6.07 -15.71 1.94
N LEU A 20 6.77 -14.89 2.72
CA LEU A 20 6.45 -13.48 2.94
C LEU A 20 6.76 -12.66 1.69
N ARG A 21 5.76 -12.05 1.01
CA ARG A 21 6.00 -11.09 -0.10
C ARG A 21 4.82 -10.11 -0.38
N ALA A 22 4.85 -8.83 0.08
CA ALA A 22 4.34 -7.56 -0.59
C ALA A 22 4.13 -6.35 0.36
N ASN A 23 3.82 -5.16 -0.22
CA ASN A 23 3.65 -3.85 0.44
C ASN A 23 2.15 -3.44 0.60
N PRO A 24 1.70 -3.10 1.81
CA PRO A 24 0.32 -2.74 2.05
C PRO A 24 0.12 -1.38 2.74
N LEU A 25 1.06 -0.44 2.64
CA LEU A 25 0.93 0.88 3.29
C LEU A 25 -0.40 1.57 2.94
N ASP A 26 -0.81 1.55 1.66
CA ASP A 26 -2.09 2.14 1.25
C ASP A 26 -3.32 1.41 1.81
N THR A 27 -3.18 0.15 2.21
CA THR A 27 -4.27 -0.69 2.68
C THR A 27 -4.39 -0.65 4.20
N PHE A 28 -3.26 -0.74 4.92
CA PHE A 28 -3.23 -0.88 6.37
C PHE A 28 -2.73 0.37 7.10
N GLY A 29 -1.87 1.17 6.47
CA GLY A 29 -1.20 2.30 7.11
C GLY A 29 0.19 1.95 7.64
N LEU A 30 0.75 2.90 8.38
CA LEU A 30 2.09 2.83 8.99
C LEU A 30 1.98 2.89 10.52
N THR A 31 2.91 2.21 11.20
CA THR A 31 3.03 1.98 12.66
C THR A 31 1.87 1.27 13.34
N SER A 32 2.18 0.35 14.25
CA SER A 32 1.18 -0.39 15.03
C SER A 32 0.26 0.52 15.84
N ALA A 33 0.76 1.64 16.36
CA ALA A 33 -0.06 2.57 17.14
C ALA A 33 -1.19 3.16 16.29
N ASN A 34 -0.87 3.69 15.10
CA ASN A 34 -1.87 4.30 14.22
C ASN A 34 -2.78 3.25 13.58
N ILE A 35 -2.24 2.08 13.18
CA ILE A 35 -3.06 0.98 12.65
C ILE A 35 -4.06 0.49 13.71
N ALA A 36 -3.65 0.39 14.98
CA ALA A 36 -4.55 -0.01 16.07
C ALA A 36 -5.68 1.00 16.30
N MET A 37 -5.46 2.29 16.00
CA MET A 37 -6.49 3.34 16.00
C MET A 37 -7.23 3.47 14.65
N GLY A 38 -7.22 2.42 13.82
CA GLY A 38 -7.99 2.39 12.58
C GLY A 38 -7.30 3.04 11.38
N GLY A 39 -6.07 3.54 11.54
CA GLY A 39 -5.25 4.12 10.47
C GLY A 39 -5.68 5.52 10.03
N GLY A 40 -6.47 6.23 10.84
CA GLY A 40 -6.76 7.65 10.66
C GLY A 40 -5.78 8.47 11.50
N ALA A 41 -4.84 9.17 10.86
CA ALA A 41 -3.83 9.94 11.59
C ALA A 41 -3.47 11.29 10.94
N THR A 42 -4.31 11.82 10.05
CA THR A 42 -4.06 13.12 9.39
C THR A 42 -3.94 14.25 10.42
N GLY A 43 -4.72 14.20 11.50
CA GLY A 43 -4.64 15.15 12.61
C GLY A 43 -3.71 14.70 13.74
N THR A 44 -3.35 13.42 13.84
CA THR A 44 -2.64 12.88 15.01
C THR A 44 -1.24 12.35 14.72
N ALA A 45 -0.74 12.39 13.49
CA ALA A 45 0.59 11.84 13.21
C ALA A 45 1.69 12.63 13.94
N ASP A 46 2.25 12.03 14.99
CA ASP A 46 3.19 12.63 15.94
C ASP A 46 4.46 11.77 16.11
N SER A 47 4.82 11.05 15.05
CA SER A 47 5.99 10.17 14.96
C SER A 47 6.61 10.27 13.56
N TYR A 48 7.64 9.47 13.29
CA TYR A 48 8.24 9.35 11.95
C TYR A 48 7.24 9.00 10.84
N ASP A 49 6.07 8.44 11.17
CA ASP A 49 5.02 8.11 10.21
C ASP A 49 4.21 9.31 9.73
N ALA A 50 4.41 10.49 10.33
CA ALA A 50 3.90 11.75 9.83
C ALA A 50 4.33 12.02 8.37
N VAL A 51 5.51 11.55 7.94
CA VAL A 51 5.95 11.67 6.54
C VAL A 51 4.99 11.00 5.55
N TRP A 52 4.18 10.04 6.00
CA TRP A 52 3.18 9.35 5.18
C TRP A 52 1.77 9.89 5.41
N TYR A 53 1.34 10.04 6.67
CA TYR A 53 -0.02 10.47 7.02
C TYR A 53 -0.26 11.96 6.78
N ASN A 54 0.63 12.82 7.29
CA ASN A 54 0.57 14.27 7.16
C ASN A 54 1.93 14.88 7.55
N PRO A 55 2.75 15.36 6.59
CA PRO A 55 4.06 15.95 6.88
C PRO A 55 4.06 17.05 7.94
N ALA A 56 2.98 17.85 8.06
CA ALA A 56 2.88 18.89 9.09
C ALA A 56 2.91 18.32 10.52
N GLY A 57 2.50 17.05 10.68
CA GLY A 57 2.50 16.35 11.96
C GLY A 57 3.89 16.17 12.57
N LEU A 58 4.96 16.26 11.77
CA LEU A 58 6.34 16.31 12.27
C LEU A 58 6.54 17.48 13.26
N GLY A 59 5.78 18.58 13.11
CA GLY A 59 5.81 19.71 14.04
C GLY A 59 5.37 19.38 15.47
N GLN A 60 4.73 18.23 15.68
CA GLN A 60 4.31 17.75 17.00
C GLN A 60 5.45 17.03 17.75
N LEU A 61 6.57 16.74 17.10
CA LEU A 61 7.68 16.03 17.73
C LEU A 61 8.28 16.85 18.89
N ASP A 62 8.53 16.15 20.00
CA ASP A 62 9.23 16.71 21.16
C ASP A 62 10.75 16.51 21.07
N GLY A 63 11.20 15.56 20.25
CA GLY A 63 12.61 15.17 20.16
C GLY A 63 12.87 14.25 18.98
N PHE A 64 14.00 13.55 19.03
CA PHE A 64 14.36 12.55 18.04
C PHE A 64 13.49 11.30 18.22
N ASP A 65 12.98 10.76 17.12
CA ASP A 65 12.14 9.58 17.06
C ASP A 65 12.74 8.59 16.05
N PHE A 66 13.13 7.42 16.54
CA PHE A 66 13.54 6.30 15.70
C PHE A 66 12.58 5.15 15.89
N GLY A 67 12.14 4.56 14.79
CA GLY A 67 11.25 3.41 14.82
C GLY A 67 11.66 2.28 13.88
N LEU A 68 11.35 1.08 14.34
CA LEU A 68 11.42 -0.17 13.58
C LEU A 68 10.08 -0.88 13.73
N GLY A 69 9.35 -0.99 12.63
CA GLY A 69 8.10 -1.72 12.60
C GLY A 69 8.15 -2.95 11.71
N THR A 70 7.31 -3.91 12.05
CA THR A 70 7.03 -5.08 11.22
C THR A 70 5.54 -5.31 11.20
N LEU A 71 5.05 -5.77 10.06
CA LEU A 71 3.66 -6.10 9.87
C LEU A 71 3.58 -7.32 8.98
N ILE A 72 2.66 -8.21 9.34
CA ILE A 72 2.26 -9.37 8.55
C ILE A 72 0.76 -9.30 8.25
N TYR A 73 0.39 -9.63 7.03
CA TYR A 73 -1.00 -9.71 6.66
C TYR A 73 -1.29 -10.97 5.85
N ARG A 74 -2.50 -11.48 6.00
CA ARG A 74 -2.99 -12.66 5.29
C ARG A 74 -4.36 -12.37 4.68
N PRO A 75 -4.45 -12.23 3.35
CA PRO A 75 -5.73 -12.23 2.66
C PRO A 75 -6.36 -13.62 2.68
N PHE A 76 -7.69 -13.68 2.66
CA PHE A 76 -8.49 -14.89 2.48
C PHE A 76 -9.54 -14.64 1.39
N LEU A 77 -9.05 -14.28 0.21
CA LEU A 77 -9.88 -13.83 -0.91
C LEU A 77 -10.36 -15.02 -1.73
N LYS A 78 -11.62 -14.98 -2.14
CA LYS A 78 -12.26 -15.97 -3.01
C LYS A 78 -12.91 -15.26 -4.18
N ALA A 79 -12.79 -15.86 -5.36
CA ALA A 79 -13.47 -15.44 -6.56
C ALA A 79 -14.40 -16.55 -7.03
N THR A 80 -15.61 -16.17 -7.44
CA THR A 80 -16.55 -17.03 -8.14
C THR A 80 -16.52 -16.68 -9.62
N THR A 81 -16.15 -17.67 -10.43
CA THR A 81 -16.05 -17.61 -11.89
C THR A 81 -16.72 -18.84 -12.51
N HIS A 82 -16.72 -18.93 -13.82
CA HIS A 82 -17.32 -20.01 -14.59
C HIS A 82 -16.33 -20.55 -15.61
N TYR A 83 -16.42 -21.84 -15.90
CA TYR A 83 -15.72 -22.49 -17.01
C TYR A 83 -16.68 -23.43 -17.74
N THR A 84 -16.36 -23.74 -18.99
CA THR A 84 -17.10 -24.72 -19.79
C THR A 84 -16.43 -26.08 -19.63
N ASP A 85 -17.20 -27.11 -19.29
CA ASP A 85 -16.71 -28.48 -19.18
C ASP A 85 -16.69 -29.21 -20.54
N GLU A 86 -16.23 -30.46 -20.55
CA GLU A 86 -16.18 -31.30 -21.77
C GLU A 86 -17.56 -31.60 -22.37
N SER A 87 -18.64 -31.37 -21.62
CA SER A 87 -20.03 -31.58 -22.04
C SER A 87 -20.72 -30.27 -22.48
N ASP A 88 -19.95 -29.20 -22.70
CA ASP A 88 -20.43 -27.86 -23.04
C ASP A 88 -21.38 -27.24 -21.99
N GLN A 89 -21.29 -27.72 -20.74
CA GLN A 89 -22.03 -27.18 -19.61
C GLN A 89 -21.17 -26.13 -18.90
N ARG A 90 -21.81 -25.02 -18.52
CA ARG A 90 -21.14 -23.95 -17.79
C ARG A 90 -21.21 -24.22 -16.29
N ILE A 91 -20.07 -24.49 -15.69
CA ILE A 91 -19.95 -24.82 -14.27
C ILE A 91 -19.45 -23.60 -13.51
N GLU A 92 -20.14 -23.28 -12.41
CA GLU A 92 -19.69 -22.30 -11.44
C GLU A 92 -18.58 -22.88 -10.55
N GLN A 93 -17.54 -22.10 -10.34
CA GLN A 93 -16.43 -22.46 -9.48
C GLN A 93 -16.06 -21.30 -8.56
N THR A 94 -15.92 -21.59 -7.26
CA THR A 94 -15.37 -20.63 -6.30
C THR A 94 -13.98 -21.07 -5.85
N LEU A 95 -12.95 -20.31 -6.21
CA LEU A 95 -11.56 -20.61 -5.90
C LEU A 95 -10.91 -19.56 -4.98
N PRO A 96 -10.00 -19.97 -4.09
CA PRO A 96 -9.10 -19.05 -3.41
C PRO A 96 -8.23 -18.29 -4.43
N ARG A 97 -8.08 -16.97 -4.22
CA ARG A 97 -7.25 -16.10 -5.09
C ARG A 97 -6.00 -15.60 -4.40
N ALA A 98 -6.12 -15.19 -3.14
CA ALA A 98 -4.97 -14.88 -2.31
C ALA A 98 -5.19 -15.43 -0.89
N ALA A 99 -4.26 -16.30 -0.49
CA ALA A 99 -4.24 -16.97 0.81
C ALA A 99 -2.84 -17.00 1.46
N VAL A 100 -1.86 -16.32 0.85
CA VAL A 100 -0.45 -16.32 1.24
C VAL A 100 -0.19 -15.19 2.22
N THR A 101 0.45 -15.52 3.34
CA THR A 101 0.90 -14.54 4.34
C THR A 101 2.01 -13.68 3.76
N ARG A 102 1.93 -12.37 3.94
CA ARG A 102 2.90 -11.40 3.45
C ARG A 102 3.40 -10.57 4.62
N GLY A 103 4.63 -10.08 4.52
CA GLY A 103 5.19 -9.24 5.58
C GLY A 103 6.09 -8.15 5.04
N PHE A 104 6.25 -7.10 5.85
CA PHE A 104 7.14 -5.99 5.59
C PHE A 104 7.84 -5.52 6.87
N LEU A 105 8.93 -4.80 6.66
CA LEU A 105 9.60 -4.01 7.68
C LEU A 105 9.48 -2.53 7.32
N ASP A 106 9.30 -1.70 8.32
CA ASP A 106 9.46 -0.26 8.21
C ASP A 106 10.57 0.23 9.15
N VAL A 107 11.32 1.21 8.67
CA VAL A 107 12.34 1.92 9.41
C VAL A 107 12.05 3.40 9.27
N GLY A 108 12.06 4.14 10.38
CA GLY A 108 11.79 5.56 10.35
C GLY A 108 12.66 6.35 11.31
N LEU A 109 12.92 7.59 10.90
CA LEU A 109 13.67 8.58 11.65
C LEU A 109 12.95 9.91 11.51
N ALA A 110 12.76 10.63 12.59
CA ALA A 110 12.31 12.01 12.55
C ALA A 110 12.87 12.79 13.73
N SER A 111 13.08 14.10 13.55
CA SER A 111 13.63 14.94 14.60
C SER A 111 13.37 16.41 14.33
N PRO A 112 13.25 17.25 15.38
CA PRO A 112 13.50 18.68 15.23
C PRO A 112 14.94 18.91 14.74
N ILE A 113 15.13 19.95 13.93
CA ILE A 113 16.44 20.45 13.50
C ILE A 113 16.94 21.39 14.61
N PRO A 114 18.13 21.14 15.20
CA PRO A 114 18.68 22.00 16.24
C PRO A 114 19.16 23.32 15.62
N LEU A 115 18.42 24.41 15.88
CA LEU A 115 18.66 25.76 15.39
C LEU A 115 18.83 26.77 16.54
N GLY A 116 19.16 26.29 17.75
CA GLY A 116 19.39 27.08 18.94
C GLY A 116 18.12 27.77 19.40
N LYS A 117 18.03 29.10 19.26
CA LYS A 117 16.85 29.88 19.71
C LYS A 117 15.54 29.55 18.97
N TYR A 118 15.64 28.83 17.84
CA TYR A 118 14.50 28.35 17.06
C TYR A 118 14.41 26.82 17.07
N ASP A 119 14.98 26.17 18.09
CA ASP A 119 14.77 24.75 18.33
C ASP A 119 13.25 24.46 18.32
N ARG A 120 12.85 23.40 17.63
CA ARG A 120 11.45 23.02 17.39
C ARG A 120 10.65 23.94 16.45
N SER A 121 11.32 24.73 15.62
CA SER A 121 10.65 25.43 14.51
C SER A 121 10.73 24.66 13.19
N LEU A 122 11.81 23.91 12.97
CA LEU A 122 11.99 23.09 11.77
C LEU A 122 12.19 21.62 12.15
N PHE A 123 11.64 20.74 11.32
CA PHE A 123 11.63 19.30 11.54
C PHE A 123 11.90 18.57 10.23
N TRP A 124 12.45 17.37 10.36
CA TRP A 124 12.63 16.47 9.24
C TRP A 124 12.16 15.06 9.62
N GLY A 125 11.80 14.28 8.61
CA GLY A 125 11.50 12.87 8.77
C GLY A 125 11.78 12.08 7.51
N VAL A 126 12.13 10.82 7.69
CA VAL A 126 12.24 9.82 6.64
C VAL A 126 11.62 8.51 7.09
N ASN A 127 10.98 7.81 6.15
CA ASN A 127 10.48 6.45 6.36
C ASN A 127 10.84 5.60 5.14
N ILE A 128 11.34 4.41 5.40
CA ILE A 128 11.58 3.38 4.39
C ILE A 128 10.75 2.17 4.77
N THR A 129 9.89 1.72 3.88
CA THR A 129 9.16 0.47 4.03
C THR A 129 9.61 -0.49 2.95
N PHE A 130 10.01 -1.70 3.34
CA PHE A 130 10.45 -2.73 2.41
C PHE A 130 9.71 -4.06 2.62
N PRO A 131 9.30 -4.72 1.53
CA PRO A 131 8.70 -6.04 1.61
C PRO A 131 9.75 -7.06 2.07
N ILE A 132 9.34 -8.02 2.88
CA ILE A 132 10.14 -9.21 3.14
C ILE A 132 10.05 -10.09 1.88
N GLY A 133 11.13 -10.79 1.52
CA GLY A 133 11.16 -11.70 0.37
C GLY A 133 11.75 -11.09 -0.89
N SER A 134 10.90 -10.55 -1.78
CA SER A 134 11.36 -9.90 -3.02
C SER A 134 11.27 -8.39 -2.92
N ILE A 135 12.37 -7.69 -3.22
CA ILE A 135 12.43 -6.22 -3.28
C ILE A 135 11.54 -5.66 -4.38
N TYR A 136 11.36 -6.45 -5.46
CA TYR A 136 10.51 -6.11 -6.59
C TYR A 136 9.89 -7.37 -7.21
N ALA A 137 8.59 -7.39 -7.47
CA ALA A 137 7.99 -8.43 -8.31
C ALA A 137 6.78 -7.87 -9.04
N ILE A 138 6.75 -8.10 -10.35
CA ILE A 138 5.70 -7.68 -11.26
C ILE A 138 4.87 -8.91 -11.57
N ARG A 139 3.55 -8.78 -11.49
CA ARG A 139 2.62 -9.80 -11.97
C ARG A 139 1.51 -9.14 -12.76
N GLU A 140 1.74 -9.02 -14.05
CA GLU A 140 0.73 -8.58 -14.99
C GLU A 140 -0.31 -9.69 -15.20
N ARG A 141 -1.58 -9.30 -15.26
CA ARG A 141 -2.70 -10.22 -15.47
C ARG A 141 -3.53 -9.76 -16.67
N PRO A 142 -4.03 -10.69 -17.50
CA PRO A 142 -5.02 -10.34 -18.50
C PRO A 142 -6.27 -9.73 -17.84
N ALA A 143 -6.88 -8.75 -18.49
CA ALA A 143 -8.05 -8.08 -17.92
C ALA A 143 -9.26 -9.02 -17.71
N THR A 144 -9.32 -10.14 -18.44
CA THR A 144 -10.35 -11.19 -18.32
C THR A 144 -10.08 -12.17 -17.17
N GLU A 145 -8.91 -12.13 -16.53
CA GLU A 145 -8.66 -12.93 -15.33
C GLU A 145 -9.40 -12.29 -14.15
N ALA A 146 -10.08 -13.09 -13.31
CA ALA A 146 -10.73 -12.55 -12.10
C ALA A 146 -9.70 -12.32 -10.99
N TYR A 147 -9.53 -11.09 -10.52
CA TYR A 147 -8.58 -10.80 -9.43
C TYR A 147 -8.95 -9.54 -8.64
N PHE A 148 -8.43 -9.43 -7.42
CA PHE A 148 -8.57 -8.22 -6.59
C PHE A 148 -7.39 -7.26 -6.80
N PRO A 149 -7.54 -6.19 -7.62
CA PRO A 149 -6.43 -5.29 -7.96
C PRO A 149 -5.81 -4.59 -6.74
N PHE A 150 -6.59 -4.41 -5.68
CA PHE A 150 -6.14 -3.69 -4.49
C PHE A 150 -5.64 -4.59 -3.35
N LEU A 151 -5.88 -5.90 -3.41
CA LEU A 151 -5.73 -6.79 -2.26
C LEU A 151 -4.93 -8.09 -2.52
N GLU A 152 -4.78 -8.51 -3.79
CA GLU A 152 -3.97 -9.69 -4.10
C GLU A 152 -2.48 -9.35 -4.20
N ASP A 153 -2.10 -8.56 -5.21
CA ASP A 153 -0.73 -8.45 -5.68
C ASP A 153 -0.28 -7.01 -5.92
N ARG A 154 -0.87 -6.02 -5.23
CA ARG A 154 -0.64 -4.55 -5.38
C ARG A 154 0.80 -4.03 -5.10
N ASN A 155 1.75 -4.95 -5.14
CA ASN A 155 3.19 -4.95 -5.35
C ASN A 155 4.08 -4.96 -4.13
N ARG A 156 5.16 -5.71 -4.34
CA ARG A 156 6.31 -5.93 -3.49
C ARG A 156 7.32 -4.87 -3.88
N ARG A 157 7.35 -3.73 -3.20
CA ARG A 157 8.28 -2.63 -3.52
C ARG A 157 8.73 -1.89 -2.29
N ILE A 158 9.92 -1.31 -2.39
CA ILE A 158 10.40 -0.30 -1.45
C ILE A 158 9.58 0.98 -1.64
N VAL A 159 9.10 1.54 -0.53
CA VAL A 159 8.53 2.88 -0.48
C VAL A 159 9.42 3.73 0.40
N LEU A 160 9.88 4.85 -0.15
CA LEU A 160 10.65 5.85 0.57
C LEU A 160 9.80 7.12 0.65
N ASN A 161 9.63 7.64 1.86
CA ASN A 161 9.01 8.93 2.11
C ASN A 161 10.01 9.80 2.86
N ALA A 162 10.09 11.07 2.48
CA ALA A 162 10.90 12.07 3.17
C ALA A 162 10.12 13.38 3.26
N ALA A 163 10.23 14.09 4.37
CA ALA A 163 9.53 15.35 4.54
C ALA A 163 10.28 16.33 5.44
N LEU A 164 9.96 17.61 5.25
CA LEU A 164 10.30 18.72 6.12
C LEU A 164 9.01 19.33 6.66
N ALA A 165 9.07 19.86 7.88
CA ALA A 165 7.98 20.62 8.45
C ALA A 165 8.48 21.86 9.18
N PHE A 166 7.61 22.85 9.23
CA PHE A 166 7.78 24.09 9.96
C PHE A 166 6.62 24.26 10.95
N ARG A 167 6.94 24.63 12.19
CA ARG A 167 5.98 24.97 13.24
C ARG A 167 6.14 26.42 13.65
N TRP A 168 5.02 27.13 13.71
CA TRP A 168 4.90 28.46 14.29
C TRP A 168 3.70 28.49 15.21
N ASN A 169 3.95 28.45 16.53
CA ASN A 169 2.92 28.44 17.57
C ASN A 169 1.93 27.28 17.35
N TRP A 170 0.69 27.62 17.00
CA TRP A 170 -0.42 26.72 16.73
C TRP A 170 -0.48 26.22 15.28
N LEU A 171 0.32 26.79 14.37
CA LEU A 171 0.32 26.43 12.95
C LEU A 171 1.51 25.54 12.60
N MET A 172 1.25 24.46 11.88
CA MET A 172 2.25 23.55 11.34
C MET A 172 2.01 23.36 9.84
N ILE A 173 3.09 23.40 9.07
CA ILE A 173 3.06 23.19 7.61
C ILE A 173 4.16 22.19 7.28
N GLY A 174 3.87 21.23 6.42
CA GLY A 174 4.86 20.24 5.98
C GLY A 174 4.81 20.00 4.48
N ALA A 175 5.96 19.66 3.93
CA ALA A 175 6.11 19.26 2.54
C ALA A 175 7.05 18.06 2.47
N GLY A 176 6.68 17.07 1.66
CA GLY A 176 7.42 15.84 1.49
C GLY A 176 7.33 15.27 0.09
N LEU A 177 8.05 14.17 -0.10
CA LEU A 177 8.11 13.40 -1.33
C LEU A 177 7.88 11.93 -1.00
N SER A 178 6.98 11.31 -1.76
CA SER A 178 6.83 9.86 -1.83
C SER A 178 7.54 9.36 -3.08
N MET A 179 8.43 8.40 -2.93
CA MET A 179 9.32 7.93 -3.98
C MET A 179 9.01 6.47 -4.30
N LEU A 180 8.76 6.18 -5.58
CA LEU A 180 8.54 4.84 -6.10
C LEU A 180 9.56 4.54 -7.21
N PRO A 181 10.03 3.28 -7.33
CA PRO A 181 10.86 2.89 -8.46
C PRO A 181 10.00 2.74 -9.73
N ASN A 182 10.48 3.28 -10.84
CA ASN A 182 10.12 2.95 -12.23
C ASN A 182 11.13 1.96 -12.77
N VAL A 183 10.67 1.02 -13.60
CA VAL A 183 11.50 -0.07 -14.11
C VAL A 183 11.57 -0.01 -15.62
N TYR A 184 12.74 0.32 -16.13
CA TYR A 184 13.07 0.26 -17.55
C TYR A 184 13.92 -0.99 -17.76
N GLY A 185 13.73 -1.70 -18.85
CA GLY A 185 14.56 -2.86 -19.14
C GLY A 185 14.77 -3.09 -20.62
N GLY A 186 15.32 -4.24 -20.94
CA GLY A 186 15.42 -4.79 -22.29
C GLY A 186 15.57 -6.30 -22.18
N VAL A 187 14.82 -7.05 -22.97
CA VAL A 187 14.89 -8.52 -23.00
C VAL A 187 15.22 -8.96 -24.41
N ASP A 188 16.40 -9.55 -24.57
CA ASP A 188 16.82 -10.14 -25.84
C ASP A 188 16.79 -11.66 -25.71
N VAL A 189 15.94 -12.28 -26.53
CA VAL A 189 15.78 -13.74 -26.61
C VAL A 189 16.28 -14.21 -27.96
N ASP A 190 17.35 -15.00 -27.96
CA ASP A 190 17.94 -15.56 -29.18
C ASP A 190 17.71 -17.07 -29.19
N PHE A 191 16.68 -17.53 -29.92
CA PHE A 191 16.36 -18.95 -30.05
C PHE A 191 17.35 -19.70 -30.97
N THR A 192 18.29 -18.99 -31.60
CA THR A 192 19.35 -19.59 -32.44
C THR A 192 20.61 -19.93 -31.66
N LYS A 193 20.70 -19.48 -30.40
CA LYS A 193 21.81 -19.73 -29.48
C LYS A 193 21.35 -20.53 -28.26
N ASP A 194 22.31 -21.04 -27.49
CA ASP A 194 22.01 -21.68 -26.20
C ASP A 194 21.26 -20.70 -25.26
N ALA A 195 20.37 -21.22 -24.43
CA ALA A 195 19.51 -20.44 -23.53
C ALA A 195 20.27 -19.48 -22.57
N GLN A 196 21.57 -19.71 -22.39
CA GLN A 196 22.50 -18.86 -21.63
C GLN A 196 22.85 -17.54 -22.33
N ALA A 197 22.53 -17.39 -23.63
CA ALA A 197 22.76 -16.17 -24.40
C ALA A 197 21.64 -15.12 -24.26
N ASN A 198 20.53 -15.47 -23.59
CA ASN A 198 19.43 -14.54 -23.36
C ASN A 198 19.83 -13.51 -22.30
N GLN A 199 19.70 -12.22 -22.63
CA GLN A 199 20.11 -11.14 -21.75
C GLN A 199 18.89 -10.31 -21.34
N ALA A 200 18.81 -10.01 -20.04
CA ALA A 200 17.83 -9.08 -19.49
C ALA A 200 18.58 -7.93 -18.81
N THR A 201 18.33 -6.70 -19.24
CA THR A 201 18.83 -5.49 -18.59
C THR A 201 17.68 -4.83 -17.83
N VAL A 202 17.98 -4.26 -16.66
CA VAL A 202 17.01 -3.54 -15.82
C VAL A 202 17.68 -2.28 -15.27
N ASP A 203 17.13 -1.12 -15.63
CA ASP A 203 17.46 0.20 -15.11
C ASP A 203 16.28 0.71 -14.25
N VAL A 204 16.58 1.20 -13.04
CA VAL A 204 15.57 1.63 -12.08
C VAL A 204 15.72 3.13 -11.84
N LYS A 205 14.69 3.89 -12.23
CA LYS A 205 14.62 5.35 -12.01
C LYS A 205 13.60 5.66 -10.93
N MET A 206 13.78 6.75 -10.17
CA MET A 206 12.81 7.11 -9.13
C MET A 206 11.75 8.06 -9.67
N ASN A 207 10.47 7.75 -9.42
CA ASN A 207 9.36 8.65 -9.61
C ASN A 207 9.04 9.36 -8.28
N LEU A 208 8.95 10.69 -8.30
CA LEU A 208 8.74 11.52 -7.11
C LEU A 208 7.32 12.11 -7.13
N ALA A 209 6.57 11.89 -6.06
CA ALA A 209 5.24 12.45 -5.87
C ALA A 209 5.20 13.36 -4.64
N PRO A 210 4.89 14.66 -4.78
CA PRO A 210 4.75 15.57 -3.66
C PRO A 210 3.66 15.17 -2.66
N VAL A 211 3.90 15.48 -1.39
CA VAL A 211 2.93 15.37 -0.29
C VAL A 211 2.97 16.69 0.48
N VAL A 212 1.83 17.30 0.74
CA VAL A 212 1.74 18.60 1.44
C VAL A 212 0.73 18.49 2.57
N GLY A 213 1.15 18.98 3.73
CA GLY A 213 0.38 18.94 4.96
C GLY A 213 0.21 20.32 5.57
N ILE A 214 -0.97 20.57 6.14
CA ILE A 214 -1.22 21.70 7.04
C ILE A 214 -1.85 21.11 8.29
N MET A 215 -1.46 21.61 9.46
CA MET A 215 -2.06 21.22 10.72
C MET A 215 -2.14 22.42 11.66
N VAL A 216 -3.21 22.48 12.43
CA VAL A 216 -3.45 23.54 13.41
C VAL A 216 -3.79 22.95 14.76
N GLU A 217 -3.30 23.58 15.83
CA GLU A 217 -3.62 23.27 17.22
C GLU A 217 -4.39 24.47 17.84
N PRO A 218 -5.68 24.64 17.53
CA PRO A 218 -6.43 25.84 17.94
C PRO A 218 -6.60 25.96 19.46
N ILE A 219 -6.67 24.83 20.17
CA ILE A 219 -6.68 24.74 21.62
C ILE A 219 -5.78 23.58 22.03
N GLU A 220 -5.29 23.62 23.27
CA GLU A 220 -4.42 22.58 23.80
C GLU A 220 -5.03 21.18 23.62
N GLY A 221 -4.29 20.30 22.95
CA GLY A 221 -4.68 18.92 22.70
C GLY A 221 -5.61 18.69 21.51
N LEU A 222 -6.28 19.70 20.94
CA LEU A 222 -7.06 19.56 19.71
C LEU A 222 -6.19 19.88 18.50
N THR A 223 -6.06 18.94 17.59
CA THR A 223 -5.37 19.13 16.32
C THR A 223 -6.31 18.91 15.14
N ILE A 224 -6.19 19.75 14.11
CA ILE A 224 -6.95 19.62 12.85
C ILE A 224 -5.93 19.62 11.72
N GLY A 225 -5.92 18.56 10.93
CA GLY A 225 -4.97 18.34 9.86
C GLY A 225 -5.63 18.23 8.49
N PHE A 226 -5.01 18.84 7.50
CA PHE A 226 -5.27 18.65 6.08
C PHE A 226 -4.02 18.05 5.43
N ASN A 227 -4.21 17.07 4.55
CA ASN A 227 -3.12 16.48 3.78
C ASN A 227 -3.53 16.30 2.32
N TRP A 228 -2.63 16.64 1.41
CA TRP A 228 -2.74 16.32 -0.01
C TRP A 228 -1.56 15.44 -0.43
N ARG A 229 -1.88 14.30 -1.04
CA ARG A 229 -0.90 13.37 -1.60
C ARG A 229 -1.06 13.31 -3.11
N CYS A 230 0.01 13.64 -3.84
CA CYS A 230 0.01 13.55 -5.29
C CYS A 230 -0.10 12.09 -5.75
N ALA A 231 -0.75 11.86 -6.89
CA ALA A 231 -0.75 10.57 -7.53
C ALA A 231 0.69 10.13 -7.82
N ASN A 232 0.95 8.84 -7.66
CA ASN A 232 2.25 8.25 -7.92
C ASN A 232 2.07 6.96 -8.71
N ASN A 233 3.08 6.55 -9.47
CA ASN A 233 3.02 5.30 -10.20
C ASN A 233 4.42 4.66 -10.33
N THR A 234 4.39 3.36 -10.61
CA THR A 234 5.53 2.61 -11.10
C THR A 234 5.26 2.28 -12.56
N TYR A 235 6.00 2.92 -13.46
CA TYR A 235 5.93 2.66 -14.88
C TYR A 235 6.95 1.62 -15.30
N ILE A 236 6.53 0.68 -16.15
CA ILE A 236 7.36 -0.34 -16.77
C ILE A 236 7.44 -0.08 -18.26
N SER A 237 8.65 -0.17 -18.81
CA SER A 237 8.88 -0.19 -20.27
C SER A 237 9.97 -1.19 -20.61
N ILE A 238 9.58 -2.26 -21.29
CA ILE A 238 10.46 -3.36 -21.68
C ILE A 238 10.32 -3.56 -23.20
N PRO A 239 11.28 -3.10 -24.02
CA PRO A 239 11.46 -3.62 -25.37
C PRO A 239 11.94 -5.07 -25.28
N VAL A 240 11.39 -5.90 -26.15
CA VAL A 240 11.72 -7.31 -26.28
C VAL A 240 12.07 -7.58 -27.73
N THR A 241 13.23 -8.19 -27.94
CA THR A 241 13.69 -8.65 -29.24
C THR A 241 13.74 -10.16 -29.22
N ALA A 242 13.02 -10.82 -30.14
CA ALA A 242 13.04 -12.26 -30.31
C ALA A 242 13.66 -12.63 -31.66
N ILE A 243 14.82 -13.29 -31.63
CA ILE A 243 15.52 -13.79 -32.81
C ILE A 243 15.14 -15.25 -32.99
N LEU A 244 14.30 -15.53 -34.00
CA LEU A 244 13.82 -16.89 -34.29
C LEU A 244 14.78 -17.67 -35.20
N SER A 245 15.46 -16.96 -36.11
CA SER A 245 16.43 -17.52 -37.06
C SER A 245 17.37 -16.43 -37.56
N GLN A 246 18.62 -16.77 -37.88
CA GLN A 246 19.57 -15.84 -38.53
C GLN A 246 19.14 -15.43 -39.95
N LYS A 247 18.11 -16.07 -40.52
CA LYS A 247 17.58 -15.82 -41.86
C LYS A 247 16.30 -15.00 -41.89
N ILE A 248 15.72 -14.72 -40.72
CA ILE A 248 14.46 -14.00 -40.57
C ILE A 248 14.74 -12.80 -39.69
N GLU A 249 14.21 -11.65 -40.06
CA GLU A 249 14.32 -10.46 -39.24
C GLU A 249 13.74 -10.67 -37.83
N PRO A 250 14.36 -10.13 -36.77
CA PRO A 250 13.88 -10.31 -35.40
C PRO A 250 12.47 -9.75 -35.19
N VAL A 251 11.69 -10.47 -34.39
CA VAL A 251 10.40 -9.97 -33.91
C VAL A 251 10.67 -8.97 -32.79
N ARG A 252 10.21 -7.74 -32.95
CA ARG A 252 10.35 -6.68 -31.94
C ARG A 252 8.99 -6.36 -31.36
N LEU A 253 8.90 -6.39 -30.04
CA LEU A 253 7.72 -5.98 -29.31
C LEU A 253 8.11 -5.08 -28.15
N LYS A 254 7.20 -4.22 -27.71
CA LYS A 254 7.37 -3.38 -26.54
C LYS A 254 6.22 -3.61 -25.61
N VAL A 255 6.55 -3.95 -24.37
CA VAL A 255 5.59 -4.10 -23.27
C VAL A 255 5.72 -2.89 -22.37
N THR A 256 4.63 -2.15 -22.20
CA THR A 256 4.55 -1.02 -21.28
C THR A 256 3.40 -1.25 -20.31
N ALA A 257 3.58 -0.91 -19.05
CA ALA A 257 2.54 -1.11 -18.04
C ALA A 257 2.67 -0.09 -16.90
N TYR A 258 1.53 0.27 -16.30
CA TYR A 258 1.51 0.89 -14.98
C TYR A 258 1.33 -0.20 -13.93
N ASP A 259 2.43 -0.87 -13.59
CA ASP A 259 2.46 -1.97 -12.62
C ASP A 259 1.86 -1.57 -11.26
N TYR A 260 1.93 -0.28 -10.92
CA TYR A 260 1.17 0.28 -9.82
C TYR A 260 0.88 1.74 -9.99
N SER A 261 -0.21 2.15 -9.36
CA SER A 261 -0.56 3.54 -9.17
C SER A 261 -1.15 3.76 -7.78
N THR A 262 -0.98 4.98 -7.29
CA THR A 262 -1.76 5.59 -6.22
C THR A 262 -2.48 6.80 -6.81
N PRO A 263 -3.76 7.01 -6.49
CA PRO A 263 -4.48 8.19 -6.96
C PRO A 263 -3.99 9.44 -6.21
N HIS A 264 -4.37 10.62 -6.70
CA HIS A 264 -4.37 11.81 -5.86
C HIS A 264 -5.28 11.56 -4.65
N GLN A 265 -4.93 12.12 -3.51
CA GLN A 265 -5.73 12.04 -2.30
C GLN A 265 -5.76 13.36 -1.55
N ILE A 266 -6.89 13.64 -0.95
CA ILE A 266 -7.07 14.71 0.03
C ILE A 266 -7.62 14.09 1.30
N ALA A 267 -7.01 14.39 2.44
CA ALA A 267 -7.48 13.94 3.74
C ALA A 267 -7.70 15.14 4.66
N LEU A 268 -8.78 15.07 5.44
CA LEU A 268 -9.05 15.96 6.55
C LEU A 268 -9.22 15.08 7.79
N GLY A 269 -8.53 15.42 8.88
CA GLY A 269 -8.65 14.69 10.12
C GLY A 269 -8.54 15.59 11.34
N ALA A 270 -9.11 15.13 12.44
CA ALA A 270 -9.02 15.79 13.73
C ALA A 270 -8.55 14.80 14.79
N GLY A 271 -7.74 15.31 15.71
CA GLY A 271 -7.23 14.58 16.86
C GLY A 271 -7.55 15.34 18.14
N TYR A 272 -7.85 14.62 19.21
CA TYR A 272 -7.92 15.23 20.55
C TYR A 272 -7.12 14.39 21.54
N LYS A 273 -6.17 15.01 22.23
CA LYS A 273 -5.33 14.39 23.25
C LYS A 273 -5.60 15.05 24.60
N ALA A 274 -5.92 14.22 25.58
CA ALA A 274 -6.03 14.53 27.00
C ALA A 274 -5.10 13.61 27.81
N ASP A 275 -5.07 13.75 29.14
CA ASP A 275 -4.15 13.03 30.03
C ASP A 275 -4.10 11.50 29.77
N LYS A 276 -5.26 10.84 29.72
CA LYS A 276 -5.36 9.39 29.53
C LYS A 276 -6.00 8.98 28.22
N TYR A 277 -6.47 9.93 27.42
CA TYR A 277 -7.29 9.64 26.24
C TYR A 277 -6.72 10.34 25.04
N ARG A 278 -6.70 9.62 23.92
CA ARG A 278 -6.48 10.22 22.61
C ARG A 278 -7.52 9.66 21.65
N VAL A 279 -8.13 10.52 20.86
CA VAL A 279 -9.10 10.13 19.84
C VAL A 279 -8.74 10.75 18.51
N SER A 280 -9.12 10.09 17.43
CA SER A 280 -8.83 10.49 16.05
C SER A 280 -10.02 10.19 15.14
N GLY A 281 -10.21 11.04 14.15
CA GLY A 281 -11.21 10.85 13.10
C GLY A 281 -10.72 11.47 11.79
N ASP A 282 -10.87 10.73 10.70
CA ASP A 282 -10.32 11.07 9.40
C ASP A 282 -11.32 10.77 8.28
N ILE A 283 -11.37 11.66 7.30
CA ILE A 283 -12.05 11.47 6.02
C ILE A 283 -11.01 11.66 4.91
N THR A 284 -10.91 10.68 4.01
CA THR A 284 -10.05 10.74 2.83
C THR A 284 -10.87 10.62 1.56
N TYR A 285 -10.67 11.54 0.62
CA TYR A 285 -11.19 11.46 -0.74
C TYR A 285 -10.07 11.05 -1.70
N SER A 286 -10.28 10.00 -2.49
CA SER A 286 -9.30 9.47 -3.44
C SER A 286 -9.79 9.60 -4.88
N PHE A 287 -8.96 10.18 -5.74
CA PHE A 287 -9.28 10.46 -7.15
C PHE A 287 -8.95 9.26 -8.05
N TYR A 288 -9.72 8.18 -7.90
CA TYR A 288 -9.55 6.96 -8.68
C TYR A 288 -10.03 7.05 -10.13
N SER A 289 -10.79 8.09 -10.51
CA SER A 289 -11.25 8.31 -11.89
C SER A 289 -10.11 8.46 -12.92
N SER A 290 -8.93 8.88 -12.49
CA SER A 290 -7.72 8.96 -13.32
C SER A 290 -6.72 7.81 -13.04
N PHE A 291 -7.18 6.72 -12.42
CA PHE A 291 -6.33 5.61 -11.99
C PHE A 291 -6.02 4.66 -13.14
N ASN A 292 -4.73 4.34 -13.31
CA ASN A 292 -4.30 3.38 -14.32
C ASN A 292 -4.45 1.95 -13.81
N LEU A 293 -5.12 1.11 -14.61
CA LEU A 293 -5.19 -0.33 -14.35
C LEU A 293 -3.79 -0.94 -14.58
N SER A 294 -3.37 -1.81 -13.65
CA SER A 294 -2.17 -2.63 -13.80
C SER A 294 -2.47 -3.76 -14.79
N THR A 295 -2.27 -3.45 -16.07
CA THR A 295 -2.46 -4.33 -17.22
C THR A 295 -1.49 -3.89 -18.32
N PRO A 296 -0.82 -4.82 -19.02
CA PRO A 296 0.20 -4.48 -19.99
C PRO A 296 -0.43 -4.01 -21.30
N GLU A 297 0.15 -2.95 -21.85
CA GLU A 297 0.04 -2.58 -23.25
C GLU A 297 1.14 -3.28 -24.04
N VAL A 298 0.77 -3.91 -25.15
CA VAL A 298 1.71 -4.64 -26.01
C VAL A 298 1.69 -4.03 -27.40
N THR A 299 2.84 -3.54 -27.84
CA THR A 299 3.04 -3.01 -29.20
C THR A 299 3.96 -3.94 -29.98
N LEU A 300 3.50 -4.42 -31.13
CA LEU A 300 4.27 -5.24 -32.06
C LEU A 300 4.76 -4.37 -33.22
N PHE A 301 6.06 -4.42 -33.50
CA PHE A 301 6.68 -3.69 -34.60
C PHE A 301 6.93 -4.59 -35.81
N ASP A 302 7.01 -3.96 -36.97
CA ASP A 302 7.36 -4.61 -38.23
C ASP A 302 8.78 -5.19 -38.15
N ALA A 303 8.96 -6.34 -38.79
CA ALA A 303 10.23 -7.04 -38.86
C ALA A 303 11.21 -6.30 -39.80
N GLY A 304 10.75 -5.39 -40.67
CA GLY A 304 11.60 -4.62 -41.60
C GLY A 304 12.52 -3.54 -41.00
N GLY A 305 12.89 -3.62 -39.72
CA GLY A 305 13.87 -2.72 -39.08
C GLY A 305 13.36 -1.32 -38.67
N GLY A 306 12.18 -0.87 -39.11
CA GLY A 306 11.60 0.45 -38.75
C GLY A 306 10.70 0.44 -37.49
N ASP A 307 10.32 1.62 -36.99
CA ASP A 307 9.40 1.81 -35.85
C ASP A 307 7.90 1.69 -36.23
N LYS A 308 7.60 1.00 -37.35
CA LYS A 308 6.23 0.85 -37.84
C LYS A 308 5.48 -0.14 -36.96
N VAL A 309 4.40 0.31 -36.34
CA VAL A 309 3.51 -0.51 -35.52
C VAL A 309 2.64 -1.40 -36.42
N VAL A 310 2.69 -2.71 -36.19
CA VAL A 310 1.87 -3.72 -36.88
C VAL A 310 0.60 -4.00 -36.10
N GLN A 311 0.71 -4.10 -34.79
CA GLN A 311 -0.41 -4.36 -33.90
C GLN A 311 -0.17 -3.71 -32.54
N GLN A 312 -1.24 -3.21 -31.93
CA GLN A 312 -1.20 -2.65 -30.59
C GLN A 312 -2.39 -3.20 -29.80
N ILE A 313 -2.10 -3.75 -28.62
CA ILE A 313 -3.10 -4.23 -27.68
C ILE A 313 -3.12 -3.24 -26.52
N LEU A 314 -4.21 -2.48 -26.42
CA LEU A 314 -4.41 -1.49 -25.37
C LEU A 314 -5.14 -2.12 -24.17
N PRO A 315 -4.79 -1.74 -22.93
CA PRO A 315 -5.56 -2.11 -21.75
C PRO A 315 -7.01 -1.58 -21.84
N PRO A 316 -8.02 -2.38 -21.46
CA PRO A 316 -9.39 -1.88 -21.39
C PRO A 316 -9.52 -0.84 -20.27
N SER A 317 -10.41 0.14 -20.45
CA SER A 317 -10.74 1.09 -19.39
C SER A 317 -11.44 0.37 -18.23
N ALA A 318 -10.86 0.46 -17.03
CA ALA A 318 -11.43 -0.10 -15.81
C ALA A 318 -12.59 0.74 -15.24
N GLY A 319 -12.75 2.00 -15.67
CA GLY A 319 -13.84 2.87 -15.24
C GLY A 319 -13.88 3.14 -13.73
N PHE A 320 -12.73 3.14 -13.06
CA PHE A 320 -12.64 3.35 -11.61
C PHE A 320 -13.34 4.65 -11.18
N LYS A 321 -13.99 4.62 -10.01
CA LYS A 321 -14.71 5.76 -9.46
C LYS A 321 -13.99 6.34 -8.25
N ASN A 322 -14.05 7.66 -8.08
CA ASN A 322 -13.52 8.32 -6.90
C ASN A 322 -14.19 7.77 -5.64
N THR A 323 -13.43 7.70 -4.53
CA THR A 323 -13.89 7.03 -3.31
C THR A 323 -13.72 7.88 -2.07
N PHE A 324 -14.52 7.56 -1.06
CA PHE A 324 -14.32 8.01 0.31
C PHE A 324 -13.77 6.89 1.20
N ALA A 325 -12.96 7.29 2.17
CA ALA A 325 -12.63 6.47 3.32
C ALA A 325 -12.89 7.27 4.60
N VAL A 326 -13.47 6.61 5.60
CA VAL A 326 -13.72 7.19 6.92
C VAL A 326 -13.05 6.31 7.95
N ARG A 327 -12.28 6.90 8.85
CA ARG A 327 -11.57 6.18 9.91
C ARG A 327 -11.75 6.90 11.23
N PHE A 328 -11.87 6.15 12.31
CA PHE A 328 -11.87 6.69 13.66
C PHE A 328 -11.24 5.70 14.62
N GLY A 329 -10.64 6.21 15.68
CA GLY A 329 -10.03 5.37 16.70
C GLY A 329 -9.71 6.13 17.96
N GLY A 330 -9.42 5.36 19.00
CA GLY A 330 -9.11 5.87 20.31
C GLY A 330 -8.02 5.06 21.00
N GLU A 331 -7.30 5.76 21.87
CA GLU A 331 -6.31 5.25 22.80
C GLU A 331 -6.76 5.61 24.22
N TYR A 332 -6.67 4.63 25.11
CA TYR A 332 -6.82 4.81 26.55
C TYR A 332 -5.55 4.33 27.25
N SER A 333 -4.97 5.20 28.07
CA SER A 333 -3.73 4.95 28.80
C SER A 333 -4.02 4.85 30.30
N PRO A 334 -4.46 3.69 30.80
CA PRO A 334 -4.81 3.50 32.22
C PRO A 334 -3.61 3.71 33.17
N LEU A 335 -2.40 3.44 32.66
CA LEU A 335 -1.12 3.58 33.35
C LEU A 335 -0.16 4.32 32.40
N LYS A 336 0.83 5.04 32.95
CA LYS A 336 1.86 5.72 32.13
C LYS A 336 2.59 4.78 31.17
N ALA A 337 2.70 3.50 31.51
CA ALA A 337 3.40 2.49 30.72
C ALA A 337 2.50 1.63 29.83
N LEU A 338 1.17 1.82 29.85
CA LEU A 338 0.24 0.96 29.12
C LEU A 338 -0.75 1.82 28.32
N ALA A 339 -0.81 1.59 27.02
CA ALA A 339 -1.82 2.12 26.12
C ALA A 339 -2.68 0.98 25.55
N ILE A 340 -3.99 1.20 25.48
CA ILE A 340 -4.96 0.28 24.87
C ILE A 340 -5.62 1.04 23.73
N ARG A 341 -5.64 0.46 22.54
CA ARG A 341 -6.12 1.10 21.32
C ARG A 341 -7.20 0.28 20.65
N ALA A 342 -8.17 0.97 20.09
CA ALA A 342 -9.17 0.38 19.21
C ALA A 342 -9.52 1.35 18.09
N GLY A 343 -9.93 0.81 16.94
CA GLY A 343 -10.28 1.63 15.79
C GLY A 343 -11.17 0.91 14.81
N PHE A 344 -11.76 1.71 13.93
CA PHE A 344 -12.61 1.27 12.85
C PHE A 344 -12.37 2.11 11.59
N GLY A 345 -12.47 1.46 10.44
CA GLY A 345 -12.39 2.13 9.15
C GLY A 345 -13.39 1.57 8.15
N TRP A 346 -13.96 2.44 7.33
CA TRP A 346 -14.69 2.08 6.13
C TRP A 346 -13.98 2.68 4.92
N VAL A 347 -13.78 1.87 3.88
CA VAL A 347 -13.18 2.30 2.61
C VAL A 347 -14.09 1.85 1.48
N GLN A 348 -14.61 2.82 0.74
CA GLN A 348 -15.43 2.56 -0.44
C GLN A 348 -14.59 1.92 -1.56
N SER A 349 -15.18 0.94 -2.26
CA SER A 349 -14.58 0.33 -3.44
C SER A 349 -14.49 1.32 -4.61
N PRO A 350 -13.32 1.47 -5.27
CA PRO A 350 -13.21 2.22 -6.52
C PRO A 350 -13.66 1.40 -7.73
N VAL A 351 -13.81 0.08 -7.60
CA VAL A 351 -14.15 -0.82 -8.72
C VAL A 351 -15.64 -0.67 -9.04
N PRO A 352 -16.02 -0.28 -10.27
CA PRO A 352 -17.42 -0.27 -10.68
C PRO A 352 -17.95 -1.69 -10.88
N ALA A 353 -19.28 -1.85 -10.99
CA ALA A 353 -19.89 -3.12 -11.35
C ALA A 353 -19.29 -3.67 -12.65
N GLN A 354 -18.81 -4.92 -12.62
CA GLN A 354 -18.11 -5.56 -13.73
C GLN A 354 -19.06 -6.05 -14.84
N THR A 355 -19.61 -5.14 -15.65
CA THR A 355 -20.56 -5.48 -16.73
C THR A 355 -19.89 -5.87 -18.06
N GLY A 356 -18.65 -5.42 -18.28
CA GLY A 356 -17.88 -5.63 -19.51
C GLY A 356 -16.92 -6.82 -19.46
N VAL A 357 -15.86 -6.76 -20.27
CA VAL A 357 -14.88 -7.85 -20.42
C VAL A 357 -13.96 -8.04 -19.21
N THR A 358 -13.81 -7.02 -18.36
CA THR A 358 -12.90 -7.07 -17.21
C THR A 358 -13.51 -7.84 -16.04
N ASN A 359 -12.68 -8.51 -15.23
CA ASN A 359 -13.14 -9.25 -14.03
C ASN A 359 -12.47 -8.74 -12.75
N LEU A 360 -12.49 -7.42 -12.55
CA LEU A 360 -11.91 -6.79 -11.37
C LEU A 360 -12.81 -7.02 -10.16
N LEU A 361 -12.25 -7.55 -9.08
CA LEU A 361 -12.98 -7.84 -7.85
C LEU A 361 -12.61 -6.84 -6.77
N ASP A 362 -13.59 -6.13 -6.24
CA ASP A 362 -13.42 -5.36 -5.00
C ASP A 362 -14.79 -5.06 -4.40
N GLY A 363 -14.80 -4.79 -3.11
CA GLY A 363 -16.00 -4.43 -2.37
C GLY A 363 -15.68 -3.39 -1.32
N ASP A 364 -16.71 -2.76 -0.77
CA ASP A 364 -16.55 -1.88 0.37
C ASP A 364 -15.88 -2.64 1.52
N ARG A 365 -14.86 -2.02 2.11
CA ARG A 365 -14.05 -2.64 3.16
C ARG A 365 -14.39 -2.04 4.50
N PHE A 366 -14.64 -2.91 5.47
CA PHE A 366 -14.84 -2.54 6.87
C PHE A 366 -13.73 -3.16 7.70
N THR A 367 -12.95 -2.35 8.39
CA THR A 367 -11.80 -2.79 9.17
C THR A 367 -12.01 -2.48 10.64
N GLY A 368 -11.91 -3.50 11.50
CA GLY A 368 -11.79 -3.32 12.94
C GLY A 368 -10.34 -3.55 13.37
N SER A 369 -9.85 -2.75 14.32
CA SER A 369 -8.49 -2.84 14.84
C SER A 369 -8.43 -2.76 16.36
N PHE A 370 -7.44 -3.43 16.94
CA PHE A 370 -7.12 -3.41 18.35
C PHE A 370 -5.60 -3.37 18.53
N GLY A 371 -5.11 -2.76 19.61
CA GLY A 371 -3.69 -2.75 19.91
C GLY A 371 -3.35 -2.45 21.35
N LEU A 372 -2.10 -2.75 21.70
CA LEU A 372 -1.52 -2.53 23.02
C LEU A 372 -0.19 -1.81 22.84
N GLY A 373 0.07 -0.78 23.64
CA GLY A 373 1.34 -0.09 23.71
C GLY A 373 1.96 -0.27 25.09
N PHE A 374 3.26 -0.51 25.13
CA PHE A 374 4.05 -0.50 26.34
C PHE A 374 5.13 0.57 26.26
N ASP A 375 5.14 1.52 27.20
CA ASP A 375 6.18 2.54 27.33
C ASP A 375 7.03 2.26 28.58
N ALA A 376 8.30 1.89 28.36
CA ALA A 376 9.21 1.56 29.44
C ALA A 376 9.55 2.77 30.33
N ALA A 377 9.53 4.00 29.81
CA ALA A 377 9.76 5.20 30.62
C ALA A 377 8.67 5.38 31.68
N GLY A 378 7.45 4.92 31.40
CA GLY A 378 6.33 4.95 32.35
C GLY A 378 6.54 4.12 33.61
N VAL A 379 7.51 3.19 33.63
CA VAL A 379 7.93 2.41 34.80
C VAL A 379 9.39 2.70 35.22
N GLY A 380 9.96 3.83 34.78
CA GLY A 380 11.35 4.21 35.10
C GLY A 380 12.42 3.49 34.28
N GLY A 381 12.03 2.87 33.16
CA GLY A 381 12.94 2.26 32.20
C GLY A 381 13.51 3.26 31.17
N PRO A 382 14.24 2.77 30.16
CA PRO A 382 14.74 3.59 29.04
C PRO A 382 13.57 4.15 28.21
N PRO A 383 13.79 5.19 27.38
CA PRO A 383 12.73 5.82 26.59
C PRO A 383 12.41 5.00 25.33
N ILE A 384 11.92 3.79 25.58
CA ILE A 384 11.61 2.77 24.60
C ILE A 384 10.12 2.46 24.70
N SER A 385 9.46 2.41 23.56
CA SER A 385 8.07 1.97 23.45
C SER A 385 7.91 0.82 22.47
N ILE A 386 6.95 -0.06 22.74
CA ILE A 386 6.59 -1.19 21.89
C ILE A 386 5.09 -1.17 21.69
N ASP A 387 4.66 -1.10 20.43
CA ASP A 387 3.25 -1.09 20.03
C ASP A 387 2.92 -2.36 19.26
N PHE A 388 1.89 -3.08 19.70
CA PHE A 388 1.30 -4.23 19.01
C PHE A 388 -0.04 -3.84 18.39
N HIS A 389 -0.35 -4.39 17.21
CA HIS A 389 -1.67 -4.31 16.62
C HIS A 389 -2.16 -5.64 16.05
N LEU A 390 -3.49 -5.76 16.01
CA LEU A 390 -4.25 -6.76 15.28
C LEU A 390 -5.44 -6.06 14.60
N ALA A 391 -5.63 -6.30 13.31
CA ALA A 391 -6.73 -5.73 12.54
C ALA A 391 -7.32 -6.77 11.59
N TYR A 392 -8.62 -6.71 11.38
CA TYR A 392 -9.31 -7.53 10.40
C TYR A 392 -10.18 -6.65 9.50
N GLY A 393 -9.89 -6.68 8.22
CA GLY A 393 -10.68 -6.03 7.17
C GLY A 393 -11.60 -7.05 6.50
N TRP A 394 -12.91 -6.82 6.57
CA TRP A 394 -13.91 -7.59 5.83
C TRP A 394 -14.29 -6.86 4.54
N ILE A 395 -14.44 -7.61 3.44
CA ILE A 395 -14.84 -7.09 2.13
C ILE A 395 -16.30 -7.49 1.91
N LEU A 396 -17.15 -6.50 1.67
CA LEU A 396 -18.53 -6.73 1.28
C LEU A 396 -18.56 -7.47 -0.06
N GLU A 397 -19.25 -8.62 -0.10
CA GLU A 397 -19.37 -9.42 -1.31
C GLU A 397 -20.07 -8.63 -2.42
N ASN A 398 -19.43 -8.53 -3.58
CA ASN A 398 -20.02 -7.95 -4.78
C ASN A 398 -20.36 -9.08 -5.77
N ARG A 399 -21.58 -9.08 -6.32
CA ARG A 399 -21.99 -10.00 -7.39
C ARG A 399 -22.41 -9.18 -8.60
N ASP A 400 -21.57 -9.21 -9.64
CA ASP A 400 -21.74 -8.39 -10.83
C ASP A 400 -22.16 -9.24 -12.03
N ALA A 401 -23.35 -8.98 -12.56
CA ALA A 401 -23.83 -9.63 -13.77
C ALA A 401 -23.16 -9.01 -15.02
N LYS A 402 -22.73 -9.86 -15.94
CA LYS A 402 -22.18 -9.47 -17.24
C LYS A 402 -23.30 -9.15 -18.21
N THR A 403 -23.21 -7.98 -18.83
CA THR A 403 -24.10 -7.61 -19.94
C THR A 403 -23.46 -7.96 -21.28
N ALA A 404 -22.13 -7.98 -21.37
CA ALA A 404 -21.41 -8.44 -22.55
C ALA A 404 -21.42 -9.97 -22.62
N VAL A 405 -22.01 -10.53 -23.67
CA VAL A 405 -21.97 -11.97 -23.93
C VAL A 405 -20.59 -12.34 -24.45
N ASN A 406 -19.81 -13.00 -23.61
CA ASN A 406 -18.51 -13.56 -23.97
C ASN A 406 -18.33 -14.88 -23.23
N LEU A 407 -18.48 -15.99 -23.94
CA LEU A 407 -18.43 -17.33 -23.35
C LEU A 407 -17.02 -17.71 -22.89
N ASP A 408 -15.99 -17.18 -23.55
CA ASP A 408 -14.58 -17.40 -23.19
C ASP A 408 -14.17 -16.62 -21.94
N ASN A 409 -14.98 -15.64 -21.53
CA ASN A 409 -14.73 -14.86 -20.33
C ASN A 409 -15.14 -15.66 -19.08
N PRO A 410 -14.21 -16.00 -18.15
CA PRO A 410 -14.54 -16.75 -16.95
C PRO A 410 -15.53 -16.02 -16.01
N GLY A 411 -15.65 -14.70 -16.12
CA GLY A 411 -16.60 -13.90 -15.35
C GLY A 411 -18.01 -13.84 -15.95
N TYR A 412 -18.27 -14.47 -17.10
CA TYR A 412 -19.63 -14.59 -17.64
C TYR A 412 -20.35 -15.81 -17.04
N PRO A 413 -21.67 -15.78 -16.75
CA PRO A 413 -22.59 -14.65 -16.88
C PRO A 413 -22.53 -13.67 -15.70
N TYR A 414 -21.81 -14.01 -14.63
CA TYR A 414 -21.56 -13.10 -13.53
C TYR A 414 -20.22 -13.43 -12.85
N VAL A 415 -19.67 -12.45 -12.14
CA VAL A 415 -18.46 -12.63 -11.32
C VAL A 415 -18.77 -12.18 -9.89
N SER A 416 -18.22 -12.88 -8.90
CA SER A 416 -18.34 -12.48 -7.49
C SER A 416 -17.00 -12.54 -6.76
N GLY A 417 -16.78 -11.59 -5.86
CA GLY A 417 -15.61 -11.51 -5.00
C GLY A 417 -16.01 -11.40 -3.55
N LYS A 418 -15.36 -12.17 -2.67
CA LYS A 418 -15.50 -12.02 -1.21
C LYS A 418 -14.24 -12.38 -0.45
N GLY A 419 -14.19 -11.95 0.80
CA GLY A 419 -13.17 -12.40 1.73
C GLY A 419 -12.87 -11.36 2.80
N GLY A 420 -11.65 -11.42 3.29
CA GLY A 420 -11.13 -10.43 4.21
C GLY A 420 -9.61 -10.52 4.29
N VAL A 421 -9.02 -9.62 5.06
CA VAL A 421 -7.59 -9.56 5.30
C VAL A 421 -7.33 -9.41 6.78
N LEU A 422 -6.60 -10.36 7.35
CA LEU A 422 -6.08 -10.27 8.71
C LEU A 422 -4.72 -9.58 8.65
N ASN A 423 -4.47 -8.69 9.60
CA ASN A 423 -3.24 -7.91 9.70
C ASN A 423 -2.77 -7.88 11.17
N SER A 424 -1.49 -8.06 11.41
CA SER A 424 -0.88 -7.93 12.73
C SER A 424 0.55 -7.41 12.63
N GLY A 425 1.01 -6.67 13.64
CA GLY A 425 2.38 -6.19 13.64
C GLY A 425 2.86 -5.63 14.96
N LEU A 426 4.13 -5.25 14.97
CA LEU A 426 4.84 -4.66 16.09
C LEU A 426 5.60 -3.43 15.61
N THR A 427 5.63 -2.38 16.43
CA THR A 427 6.50 -1.21 16.22
C THR A 427 7.29 -0.97 17.49
N PHE A 428 8.61 -1.02 17.37
CA PHE A 428 9.54 -0.59 18.40
C PHE A 428 9.94 0.85 18.12
N LYS A 429 9.90 1.72 19.13
CA LYS A 429 10.36 3.11 19.00
C LYS A 429 11.26 3.51 20.14
N VAL A 430 12.19 4.40 19.84
CA VAL A 430 13.05 5.07 20.81
C VAL A 430 12.93 6.57 20.64
N ARG A 431 12.68 7.28 21.73
CA ARG A 431 12.49 8.74 21.73
C ARG A 431 13.53 9.41 22.63
N PHE A 432 14.16 10.48 22.17
CA PHE A 432 15.18 11.22 22.93
C PHE A 432 15.03 12.72 22.81
#